data_AF-N1Q7K9-F1
#
_entry.id   AF-N1Q7K9-F1
#
_cell.length_a   1.000
_cell.length_b   1.000
_cell.length_c   1.000
_cell.angle_alpha   90.00
_cell.angle_beta   90.00
_cell.angle_gamma   90.00
#
_symmetry.space_group_name_H-M   'P 1'
#
loop_
_entity.id
_entity.type
_entity.pdbx_description
1 polymer ?
#
loop_
_entity_poly.entity_id
_entity_poly.type
_entity_poly.pdbx_seq_one_letter_code
_entity_poly.pdbx_strand_id
1 'polypeptide(L)'
;MWAIVAALGHFLNSDSHEGAWLEVEDRARVDSLCGLIGCAVLTALNHLDRIGQLAYDSAFQDLGIVMALYIRFSKDASTTVFKENGQDIYWQDMLLAYAYKADIELQHEGVSGLSGTLDPRNSDVDLLESNVTASRWSWSKVLAEYRETHGDQASAGGTIGGSRYNILSWNREQRAQYHSEKRDPMHRFKPREMSGTKLIVPDCIRERDEAAEKEHAKFSEESSQLFAKMENLKVGDD
;
A
#
# COMPACT_ATOMS: atom_id res chain seq x y z
N MET A 1 7.01 -15.35 -7.55
CA MET A 1 6.68 -13.97 -7.95
C MET A 1 5.24 -13.64 -7.60
N TRP A 2 4.25 -14.37 -8.13
CA TRP A 2 2.83 -14.12 -7.83
C TRP A 2 2.52 -14.02 -6.34
N ALA A 3 2.94 -15.00 -5.53
CA ALA A 3 2.72 -14.99 -4.07
C ALA A 3 3.24 -13.71 -3.37
N ILE A 4 4.31 -13.09 -3.88
CA ILE A 4 4.85 -11.82 -3.32
C ILE A 4 3.89 -10.67 -3.65
N VAL A 5 3.41 -10.62 -4.89
CA VAL A 5 2.46 -9.60 -5.36
C VAL A 5 1.10 -9.78 -4.68
N ALA A 6 0.62 -11.01 -4.52
CA ALA A 6 -0.61 -11.30 -3.79
C ALA A 6 -0.51 -10.85 -2.32
N ALA A 7 0.58 -11.22 -1.64
CA ALA A 7 0.82 -10.79 -0.26
C ALA A 7 0.92 -9.26 -0.14
N LEU A 8 1.56 -8.59 -1.10
CA LEU A 8 1.64 -7.13 -1.14
C LEU A 8 0.27 -6.49 -1.36
N GLY A 9 -0.56 -7.02 -2.26
CA GLY A 9 -1.93 -6.55 -2.49
C GLY A 9 -2.77 -6.59 -1.21
N HIS A 10 -2.68 -7.67 -0.42
CA HIS A 10 -3.34 -7.75 0.88
C HIS A 10 -2.75 -6.76 1.90
N PHE A 11 -1.42 -6.65 1.98
CA PHE A 11 -0.76 -5.73 2.89
C PHE A 11 -1.21 -4.27 2.66
N LEU A 12 -1.31 -3.85 1.40
CA LEU A 12 -1.70 -2.50 1.01
C LEU A 12 -3.14 -2.13 1.38
N ASN A 13 -4.00 -3.13 1.59
CA ASN A 13 -5.42 -2.98 1.93
C ASN A 13 -5.74 -3.49 3.35
N SER A 14 -4.73 -3.59 4.21
CA SER A 14 -4.94 -3.98 5.61
C SER A 14 -5.24 -2.74 6.47
N ASP A 15 -6.26 -2.83 7.33
CA ASP A 15 -6.70 -1.72 8.20
C ASP A 15 -5.57 -1.11 9.05
N SER A 16 -4.55 -1.90 9.39
CA SER A 16 -3.40 -1.46 10.19
C SER A 16 -2.41 -0.56 9.42
N HIS A 17 -2.48 -0.56 8.09
CA HIS A 17 -1.51 0.10 7.21
C HIS A 17 -2.17 0.96 6.12
N GLU A 18 -3.48 0.85 5.94
CA GLU A 18 -4.28 1.66 5.03
C GLU A 18 -4.13 3.15 5.43
N GLY A 19 -3.33 3.89 4.65
CA GLY A 19 -3.14 5.34 4.82
C GLY A 19 -1.89 5.78 5.58
N ALA A 20 -1.38 5.00 6.54
CA ALA A 20 -0.31 5.46 7.44
C ALA A 20 0.98 5.89 6.73
N TRP A 21 1.30 5.28 5.59
CA TRP A 21 2.49 5.63 4.79
C TRP A 21 2.20 6.62 3.66
N LEU A 22 0.91 6.81 3.31
CA LEU A 22 0.48 7.78 2.30
C LEU A 22 0.44 9.21 2.85
N GLU A 23 0.35 9.34 4.17
CA GLU A 23 0.42 10.63 4.90
C GLU A 23 1.86 11.08 5.18
N VAL A 24 2.87 10.38 4.66
CA VAL A 24 4.26 10.81 4.77
C VAL A 24 4.48 12.10 3.99
N GLU A 25 5.12 13.09 4.63
CA GLU A 25 5.37 14.43 4.05
C GLU A 25 6.18 14.41 2.74
N ASP A 26 7.00 13.37 2.52
CA ASP A 26 7.74 13.14 1.27
C ASP A 26 6.84 12.54 0.19
N ARG A 27 5.87 13.34 -0.28
CA ARG A 27 4.86 12.93 -1.24
C ARG A 27 5.46 12.42 -2.56
N ALA A 28 6.54 13.04 -3.03
CA ALA A 28 7.20 12.63 -4.28
C ALA A 28 7.77 11.19 -4.18
N ARG A 29 8.36 10.82 -3.05
CA ARG A 29 8.84 9.46 -2.81
C ARG A 29 7.68 8.46 -2.67
N VAL A 30 6.60 8.86 -2.00
CA VAL A 30 5.39 8.04 -1.86
C VAL A 30 4.80 7.76 -3.25
N ASP A 31 4.60 8.77 -4.07
CA ASP A 31 4.05 8.62 -5.42
C ASP A 31 4.96 7.74 -6.31
N SER A 32 6.28 7.92 -6.21
CA SER A 32 7.25 7.08 -6.93
C SER A 32 7.23 5.62 -6.46
N LEU A 33 7.01 5.37 -5.16
CA LEU A 33 6.87 4.02 -4.62
C LEU A 33 5.57 3.37 -5.09
N CYS A 34 4.46 4.10 -5.11
CA CYS A 34 3.19 3.65 -5.68
C CYS A 34 3.35 3.24 -7.15
N GLY A 35 4.03 4.06 -7.96
CA GLY A 35 4.33 3.72 -9.35
C GLY A 35 5.18 2.45 -9.49
N LEU A 36 6.19 2.27 -8.63
CA LEU A 36 7.00 1.04 -8.60
C LEU A 36 6.17 -0.19 -8.21
N ILE A 37 5.26 -0.06 -7.23
CA ILE A 37 4.31 -1.11 -6.84
C ILE A 37 3.40 -1.49 -8.03
N GLY A 38 2.88 -0.49 -8.75
CA GLY A 38 2.12 -0.68 -9.98
C GLY A 38 2.90 -1.47 -11.04
N CYS A 39 4.15 -1.06 -11.30
CA CYS A 39 5.04 -1.77 -12.23
C CYS A 39 5.27 -3.23 -11.80
N ALA A 40 5.39 -3.51 -10.49
CA ALA A 40 5.58 -4.87 -9.97
C ALA A 40 4.39 -5.79 -10.28
N VAL A 41 3.16 -5.34 -10.03
CA VAL A 41 1.95 -6.14 -10.32
C VAL A 41 1.77 -6.35 -11.81
N LEU A 42 1.97 -5.31 -12.64
CA LEU A 42 1.90 -5.46 -14.11
C LEU A 42 2.96 -6.43 -14.63
N THR A 43 4.18 -6.41 -14.06
CA THR A 43 5.24 -7.37 -14.40
C THR A 43 4.83 -8.81 -14.06
N ALA A 44 4.16 -9.01 -12.93
CA ALA A 44 3.66 -10.32 -12.56
C ALA A 44 2.53 -10.81 -13.48
N LEU A 45 1.56 -9.95 -13.80
CA LEU A 45 0.47 -10.25 -14.74
C LEU A 45 0.99 -10.55 -16.14
N ASN A 46 1.97 -9.77 -16.63
CA ASN A 46 2.65 -10.02 -17.90
C ASN A 46 3.33 -11.40 -17.94
N HIS A 47 3.88 -11.85 -16.81
CA HIS A 47 4.43 -13.20 -16.75
C HIS A 47 3.35 -14.28 -16.80
N LEU A 48 2.24 -14.10 -16.07
CA LEU A 48 1.10 -15.01 -16.12
C LEU A 48 0.52 -15.11 -17.53
N ASP A 49 0.40 -14.00 -18.24
CA ASP A 49 -0.03 -13.93 -19.64
C ASP A 49 0.88 -14.76 -20.54
N ARG A 50 2.21 -14.61 -20.40
CA ARG A 50 3.19 -15.36 -21.19
C ARG A 50 3.14 -16.87 -20.98
N ILE A 51 2.72 -17.33 -19.80
CA ILE A 51 2.61 -18.76 -19.49
C ILE A 51 1.17 -19.27 -19.67
N GLY A 52 0.27 -18.46 -20.23
CA GLY A 52 -1.13 -18.84 -20.47
C GLY A 52 -1.94 -19.04 -19.19
N GLN A 53 -1.62 -18.28 -18.14
CA GLN A 53 -2.30 -18.33 -16.83
C GLN A 53 -2.98 -17.00 -16.48
N LEU A 54 -3.14 -16.11 -17.45
CA LEU A 54 -3.97 -14.92 -17.36
C LEU A 54 -5.36 -15.22 -17.94
N ALA A 55 -6.19 -15.89 -17.14
CA ALA A 55 -7.56 -16.28 -17.51
C ALA A 55 -8.41 -16.49 -16.26
N TYR A 56 -9.73 -16.41 -16.38
CA TYR A 56 -10.67 -16.66 -15.28
C TYR A 56 -10.54 -18.08 -14.68
N ASP A 57 -10.12 -19.07 -15.46
CA ASP A 57 -9.93 -20.47 -15.06
C ASP A 57 -8.46 -20.81 -14.74
N SER A 58 -7.65 -19.79 -14.43
CA SER A 58 -6.24 -19.92 -14.08
C SER A 58 -5.99 -20.87 -12.90
N ALA A 59 -4.80 -21.49 -12.87
CA ALA A 59 -4.34 -22.21 -11.68
C ALA A 59 -4.10 -21.26 -10.48
N PHE A 60 -3.98 -19.96 -10.72
CA PHE A 60 -3.91 -18.91 -9.71
C PHE A 60 -5.33 -18.47 -9.35
N GLN A 61 -5.97 -19.22 -8.45
CA GLN A 61 -7.37 -19.02 -8.05
C GLN A 61 -7.64 -17.64 -7.41
N ASP A 62 -6.59 -16.97 -6.92
CA ASP A 62 -6.64 -15.65 -6.33
C ASP A 62 -6.37 -14.51 -7.34
N LEU A 63 -6.30 -14.80 -8.65
CA LEU A 63 -6.00 -13.81 -9.68
C LEU A 63 -6.95 -12.61 -9.64
N GLY A 64 -8.25 -12.86 -9.67
CA GLY A 64 -9.27 -11.80 -9.69
C GLY A 64 -9.25 -10.95 -8.41
N ILE A 65 -9.28 -11.59 -7.24
CA ILE A 65 -9.23 -10.87 -5.95
C ILE A 65 -7.94 -10.06 -5.79
N VAL A 66 -6.77 -10.55 -6.22
CA VAL A 66 -5.52 -9.78 -6.15
C VAL A 66 -5.58 -8.56 -7.06
N MET A 67 -6.07 -8.70 -8.30
CA MET A 67 -6.24 -7.56 -9.21
C MET A 67 -7.22 -6.53 -8.63
N ALA A 68 -8.32 -6.98 -8.04
CA ALA A 68 -9.29 -6.16 -7.34
C ALA A 68 -8.66 -5.39 -6.16
N LEU A 69 -7.81 -6.03 -5.35
CA LEU A 69 -7.08 -5.36 -4.26
C LEU A 69 -6.16 -4.24 -4.76
N TYR A 70 -5.49 -4.42 -5.90
CA TYR A 70 -4.66 -3.37 -6.49
C TYR A 70 -5.49 -2.22 -7.07
N ILE A 71 -6.66 -2.49 -7.66
CA ILE A 71 -7.60 -1.42 -8.02
C ILE A 71 -8.07 -0.68 -6.76
N ARG A 72 -8.44 -1.37 -5.69
CA ARG A 72 -8.85 -0.70 -4.45
C ARG A 72 -7.76 0.21 -3.89
N PHE A 73 -6.53 -0.29 -3.82
CA PHE A 73 -5.36 0.49 -3.41
C PHE A 73 -5.15 1.72 -4.31
N SER A 74 -5.38 1.58 -5.61
CA SER A 74 -5.18 2.68 -6.55
C SER A 74 -6.10 3.88 -6.33
N LYS A 75 -7.16 3.77 -5.53
CA LYS A 75 -7.98 4.92 -5.12
C LYS A 75 -7.13 5.96 -4.40
N ASP A 76 -6.22 5.48 -3.55
CA ASP A 76 -5.35 6.30 -2.72
C ASP A 76 -4.04 6.66 -3.45
N ALA A 77 -3.75 5.96 -4.55
CA ALA A 77 -2.61 6.18 -5.45
C ALA A 77 -3.04 6.56 -6.89
N SER A 78 -4.13 7.31 -7.03
CA SER A 78 -4.90 7.47 -8.28
C SER A 78 -4.17 8.21 -9.39
N THR A 79 -3.21 9.07 -9.06
CA THR A 79 -2.43 9.86 -10.03
C THR A 79 -1.01 9.36 -10.20
N THR A 80 -0.69 8.19 -9.63
CA THR A 80 0.69 7.67 -9.60
C THR A 80 0.99 6.94 -10.89
N VAL A 81 2.20 7.16 -11.42
CA VAL A 81 2.68 6.62 -12.69
C VAL A 81 4.09 6.06 -12.52
N PHE A 82 4.53 5.20 -13.43
CA PHE A 82 5.95 4.89 -13.61
C PHE A 82 6.37 5.20 -15.05
N LYS A 83 7.67 5.40 -15.27
CA LYS A 83 8.19 5.71 -16.59
C LYS A 83 8.58 4.46 -17.35
N GLU A 84 8.01 4.29 -18.53
CA GLU A 84 8.44 3.28 -19.49
C GLU A 84 8.87 3.98 -20.77
N ASN A 85 10.13 3.80 -21.16
CA ASN A 85 10.71 4.43 -22.37
C ASN A 85 10.48 5.96 -22.47
N GLY A 86 10.39 6.63 -21.32
CA GLY A 86 10.18 8.08 -21.22
C GLY A 86 8.71 8.52 -21.30
N GLN A 87 7.77 7.58 -21.37
CA GLN A 87 6.33 7.83 -21.28
C GLN A 87 5.82 7.48 -19.87
N ASP A 88 4.85 8.25 -19.40
CA ASP A 88 4.19 7.98 -18.12
C ASP A 88 3.13 6.88 -18.32
N ILE A 89 3.24 5.81 -17.54
CA ILE A 89 2.30 4.69 -17.56
C ILE A 89 1.39 4.77 -16.34
N TYR A 90 0.10 4.93 -16.59
CA TYR A 90 -0.98 4.80 -15.60
C TYR A 90 -1.24 3.32 -15.35
N TRP A 91 -0.57 2.79 -14.33
CA TRP A 91 -0.57 1.36 -14.05
C TRP A 91 -1.95 0.80 -13.70
N GLN A 92 -2.84 1.66 -13.22
CA GLN A 92 -4.21 1.34 -12.86
C GLN A 92 -5.03 0.95 -14.10
N ASP A 93 -4.86 1.69 -15.19
CA ASP A 93 -5.57 1.46 -16.45
C ASP A 93 -5.05 0.18 -17.11
N MET A 94 -3.73 -0.02 -17.08
CA MET A 94 -3.12 -1.26 -17.56
C MET A 94 -3.56 -2.48 -16.75
N LEU A 95 -3.81 -2.33 -15.45
CA LEU A 95 -4.34 -3.40 -14.62
C LEU A 95 -5.76 -3.79 -15.05
N LEU A 96 -6.60 -2.81 -15.39
CA LEU A 96 -7.93 -3.06 -15.96
C LEU A 96 -7.83 -3.72 -17.32
N ALA A 97 -6.87 -3.31 -18.16
CA ALA A 97 -6.63 -3.94 -19.46
C ALA A 97 -6.27 -5.44 -19.30
N TYR A 98 -5.49 -5.78 -18.27
CA TYR A 98 -5.23 -7.18 -17.90
C TYR A 98 -6.51 -7.89 -17.44
N ALA A 99 -7.38 -7.24 -16.66
CA ALA A 99 -8.62 -7.85 -16.16
C ALA A 99 -9.57 -8.18 -17.33
N TYR A 100 -9.75 -7.22 -18.25
CA TYR A 100 -10.51 -7.42 -19.47
C TYR A 100 -9.95 -8.55 -20.33
N LYS A 101 -8.63 -8.60 -20.50
CA LYS A 101 -7.98 -9.67 -21.25
C LYS A 101 -8.17 -11.05 -20.60
N ALA A 102 -8.23 -11.11 -19.27
CA ALA A 102 -8.42 -12.33 -18.50
C ALA A 102 -9.89 -12.80 -18.43
N ASP A 103 -10.83 -11.99 -18.93
CA ASP A 103 -12.27 -12.17 -18.75
C ASP A 103 -12.68 -12.22 -17.26
N ILE A 104 -12.12 -11.30 -16.47
CA ILE A 104 -12.37 -11.19 -15.02
C ILE A 104 -13.13 -9.90 -14.71
N GLU A 105 -14.31 -10.06 -14.12
CA GLU A 105 -15.15 -8.95 -13.64
C GLU A 105 -14.79 -8.55 -12.20
N LEU A 106 -13.86 -7.61 -12.05
CA LEU A 106 -13.31 -7.21 -10.73
C LEU A 106 -14.36 -6.79 -9.69
N GLN A 107 -15.51 -6.27 -10.14
CA GLN A 107 -16.64 -5.89 -9.28
C GLN A 107 -17.25 -7.06 -8.50
N HIS A 108 -17.01 -8.31 -8.92
CA HIS A 108 -17.55 -9.52 -8.33
C HIS A 108 -16.53 -10.30 -7.49
N GLU A 109 -15.30 -9.81 -7.36
CA GLU A 109 -14.19 -10.48 -6.68
C GLU A 109 -14.15 -10.30 -5.15
N GLY A 110 -15.24 -9.79 -4.56
CA GLY A 110 -15.41 -9.72 -3.10
C GLY A 110 -14.61 -8.64 -2.39
N VAL A 111 -14.03 -7.66 -3.10
CA VAL A 111 -13.33 -6.51 -2.52
C VAL A 111 -14.29 -5.33 -2.35
N SER A 112 -14.42 -4.82 -1.13
CA SER A 112 -15.30 -3.68 -0.83
C SER A 112 -14.72 -2.35 -1.34
N GLY A 113 -15.59 -1.37 -1.59
CA GLY A 113 -15.17 -0.02 -1.97
C GLY A 113 -14.69 0.14 -3.42
N LEU A 114 -14.89 -0.86 -4.28
CA LEU A 114 -14.49 -0.82 -5.70
C LEU A 114 -15.42 -0.04 -6.62
N SER A 115 -16.72 0.05 -6.30
CA SER A 115 -17.74 0.61 -7.19
C SER A 115 -17.41 2.04 -7.64
N GLY A 116 -16.94 2.89 -6.72
CA GLY A 116 -16.51 4.26 -7.06
C GLY A 116 -15.13 4.37 -7.73
N THR A 117 -14.34 3.29 -7.77
CA THR A 117 -12.98 3.27 -8.34
C THR A 117 -12.95 2.74 -9.77
N LEU A 118 -13.89 1.86 -10.13
CA LEU A 118 -14.00 1.28 -11.47
C LEU A 118 -14.78 2.19 -12.44
N ASP A 119 -15.81 2.89 -11.94
CA ASP A 119 -16.72 3.72 -12.75
C ASP A 119 -16.00 4.77 -13.66
N PRO A 120 -15.00 5.53 -13.17
CA PRO A 120 -14.31 6.50 -14.04
C PRO A 120 -13.29 5.87 -15.00
N ARG A 121 -12.98 4.57 -14.88
CA ARG A 121 -11.91 3.93 -15.67
C ARG A 121 -12.42 2.95 -16.71
N ASN A 122 -13.65 2.45 -16.58
CA ASN A 122 -14.20 1.44 -17.49
C ASN A 122 -14.46 1.95 -18.92
N SER A 123 -14.43 3.26 -19.19
CA SER A 123 -14.76 3.82 -20.51
C SER A 123 -13.59 3.96 -21.49
N ASP A 124 -12.34 4.03 -21.02
CA ASP A 124 -11.20 4.51 -21.84
C ASP A 124 -9.93 3.64 -21.71
N VAL A 125 -10.07 2.34 -21.40
CA VAL A 125 -8.91 1.44 -21.27
C VAL A 125 -8.41 0.96 -22.62
N ASP A 126 -7.20 1.37 -22.99
CA ASP A 126 -6.49 0.79 -24.14
C ASP A 126 -6.21 -0.71 -23.92
N LEU A 127 -6.60 -1.53 -24.89
CA LEU A 127 -6.37 -2.97 -24.84
C LEU A 127 -4.88 -3.29 -25.02
N LEU A 128 -4.41 -4.28 -24.26
CA LEU A 128 -3.01 -4.72 -24.33
C LEU A 128 -2.69 -5.31 -25.70
N GLU A 129 -1.59 -4.84 -26.30
CA GLU A 129 -1.07 -5.42 -27.53
C GLU A 129 -0.77 -6.92 -27.35
N SER A 130 -0.96 -7.68 -28.43
CA SER A 130 -0.82 -9.14 -28.43
C SER A 130 0.63 -9.63 -28.27
N ASN A 131 1.63 -8.77 -28.50
CA ASN A 131 3.03 -9.15 -28.43
C ASN A 131 3.57 -9.07 -26.99
N VAL A 132 3.56 -10.20 -26.28
CA VAL A 132 3.91 -10.26 -24.85
C VAL A 132 5.40 -10.57 -24.67
N THR A 133 6.22 -9.54 -24.47
CA THR A 133 7.65 -9.70 -24.18
C THR A 133 7.92 -9.78 -22.67
N ALA A 134 9.02 -10.41 -22.28
CA ALA A 134 9.41 -10.52 -20.86
C ALA A 134 9.64 -9.16 -20.19
N SER A 135 10.06 -8.17 -20.97
CA SER A 135 10.49 -6.86 -20.53
C SER A 135 9.45 -5.77 -20.75
N ARG A 136 8.18 -6.13 -21.05
CA ARG A 136 7.10 -5.16 -21.34
C ARG A 136 7.15 -3.96 -20.39
N TRP A 137 7.07 -4.19 -19.08
CA TRP A 137 7.03 -3.09 -18.11
C TRP A 137 8.40 -2.61 -17.61
N SER A 138 9.49 -3.07 -18.23
CA SER A 138 10.86 -2.62 -17.94
C SER A 138 11.26 -2.59 -16.44
N TRP A 139 10.73 -3.53 -15.63
CA TRP A 139 10.91 -3.59 -14.17
C TRP A 139 12.33 -3.25 -13.68
N SER A 140 13.35 -3.87 -14.26
CA SER A 140 14.74 -3.67 -13.84
C SER A 140 15.19 -2.21 -13.98
N LYS A 141 14.73 -1.50 -15.01
CA LYS A 141 15.03 -0.09 -15.24
C LYS A 141 14.27 0.79 -14.26
N VAL A 142 12.96 0.57 -14.12
CA VAL A 142 12.10 1.32 -13.18
C VAL A 142 12.62 1.19 -11.74
N LEU A 143 13.02 -0.02 -11.32
CA LEU A 143 13.61 -0.25 -10.01
C LEU A 143 14.98 0.42 -9.85
N ALA A 144 15.80 0.44 -10.89
CA ALA A 144 17.10 1.13 -10.85
C ALA A 144 16.93 2.64 -10.69
N GLU A 145 16.00 3.26 -11.44
CA GLU A 145 15.69 4.69 -11.33
C GLU A 145 15.16 5.06 -9.94
N TYR A 146 14.29 4.21 -9.35
CA TYR A 146 13.83 4.40 -7.98
C TYR A 146 14.98 4.36 -6.97
N ARG A 147 15.91 3.40 -7.12
CA ARG A 147 17.09 3.26 -6.26
C ARG A 147 18.06 4.44 -6.40
N GLU A 148 18.27 4.92 -7.62
CA GLU A 148 19.09 6.09 -7.87
C GLU A 148 18.50 7.33 -7.20
N THR A 149 17.19 7.50 -7.25
CA THR A 149 16.52 8.70 -6.72
C THR A 149 16.36 8.65 -5.20
N HIS A 150 15.99 7.50 -4.64
CA HIS A 150 15.52 7.39 -3.25
C HIS A 150 16.33 6.40 -2.39
N GLY A 151 17.19 5.60 -3.02
CA GLY A 151 18.04 4.65 -2.31
C GLY A 151 19.13 5.32 -1.51
N ASP A 152 19.75 4.55 -0.62
CA ASP A 152 20.92 4.97 0.13
C ASP A 152 22.12 5.11 -0.81
N GLN A 153 22.43 6.35 -1.21
CA GLN A 153 23.57 6.67 -2.07
C GLN A 153 24.93 6.33 -1.46
N ALA A 154 25.01 6.14 -0.14
CA ALA A 154 26.23 5.69 0.52
C ALA A 154 26.45 4.17 0.37
N SER A 155 25.43 3.42 -0.06
CA SER A 155 25.50 1.99 -0.30
C SER A 155 25.74 1.71 -1.80
N ALA A 156 26.54 0.69 -2.10
CA ALA A 156 26.78 0.28 -3.48
C ALA A 156 25.46 -0.12 -4.15
N GLY A 157 25.05 0.61 -5.20
CA GLY A 157 23.83 0.35 -5.95
C GLY A 157 22.53 0.94 -5.39
N GLY A 158 22.61 1.88 -4.43
CA GLY A 158 21.43 2.62 -3.96
C GLY A 158 20.40 1.73 -3.26
N THR A 159 20.84 0.98 -2.23
CA THR A 159 19.98 0.05 -1.49
C THR A 159 18.77 0.77 -0.92
N ILE A 160 17.59 0.18 -1.09
CA ILE A 160 16.35 0.69 -0.48
C ILE A 160 16.35 0.29 1.00
N GLY A 161 16.17 1.28 1.88
CA GLY A 161 16.21 1.05 3.32
C GLY A 161 17.63 0.84 3.85
N GLY A 162 17.78 0.00 4.87
CA GLY A 162 19.07 -0.27 5.53
C GLY A 162 19.18 0.31 6.94
N SER A 163 20.29 0.00 7.61
CA SER A 163 20.51 0.33 9.03
C SER A 163 20.49 1.82 9.32
N ARG A 164 20.84 2.67 8.34
CA ARG A 164 20.77 4.11 8.50
C ARG A 164 19.37 4.65 8.75
N TYR A 165 18.31 3.93 8.37
CA TYR A 165 16.91 4.30 8.61
C TYR A 165 16.33 3.62 9.86
N ASN A 166 17.13 2.82 10.57
CA ASN A 166 16.71 2.19 11.81
C ASN A 166 16.69 3.22 12.94
N ILE A 167 15.51 3.77 13.25
CA ILE A 167 15.33 4.78 14.30
C ILE A 167 15.77 4.30 15.70
N LEU A 168 15.80 2.98 15.93
CA LEU A 168 16.28 2.41 17.20
C LEU A 168 17.80 2.58 17.36
N SER A 169 18.52 2.75 16.25
CA SER A 169 19.96 3.02 16.25
C SER A 169 20.32 4.50 16.35
N TRP A 170 19.35 5.39 16.18
CA TRP A 170 19.56 6.84 16.24
C TRP A 170 19.66 7.34 17.67
N ASN A 171 20.33 8.47 17.89
CA ASN A 171 20.25 9.19 19.15
C ASN A 171 18.91 9.98 19.25
N ARG A 172 18.66 10.57 20.42
CA ARG A 172 17.38 11.27 20.69
C ARG A 172 17.20 12.48 19.77
N GLU A 173 18.28 13.22 19.55
CA GLU A 173 18.32 14.44 18.74
C GLU A 173 18.02 14.11 17.27
N GLN A 174 18.63 13.05 16.74
CA GLN A 174 18.40 12.55 15.38
C GLN A 174 16.94 12.15 15.19
N ARG A 175 16.35 11.36 16.09
CA ARG A 175 14.92 11.02 15.99
C ARG A 175 14.03 12.25 16.06
N ALA A 176 14.33 13.18 16.96
CA ALA A 176 13.58 14.41 17.11
C ALA A 176 13.60 15.27 15.83
N GLN A 177 14.70 15.30 15.08
CA GLN A 177 14.77 16.08 13.83
C GLN A 177 13.71 15.68 12.80
N TYR A 178 13.33 14.41 12.76
CA TYR A 178 12.35 13.85 11.81
C TYR A 178 10.91 13.81 12.36
N HIS A 179 10.69 14.17 13.62
CA HIS A 179 9.35 14.33 14.18
C HIS A 179 8.81 15.73 13.89
N SER A 180 7.52 15.85 13.56
CA SER A 180 6.86 17.13 13.24
C SER A 180 7.04 18.17 14.36
N GLU A 181 6.83 17.76 15.62
CA GLU A 181 7.01 18.62 16.80
C GLU A 181 8.47 18.76 17.29
N LYS A 182 9.47 18.24 16.57
CA LYS A 182 10.87 18.23 17.01
C LYS A 182 11.11 17.57 18.38
N ARG A 183 10.33 16.53 18.68
CA ARG A 183 10.43 15.73 19.92
C ARG A 183 10.83 14.30 19.59
N ASP A 184 11.54 13.64 20.50
CA ASP A 184 11.88 12.22 20.32
C ASP A 184 10.61 11.35 20.44
N PRO A 185 10.13 10.70 19.36
CA PRO A 185 8.97 9.80 19.41
C PRO A 185 9.18 8.61 20.35
N MET A 186 10.44 8.27 20.63
CA MET A 186 10.84 7.14 21.47
C MET A 186 11.32 7.59 22.86
N HIS A 187 11.02 8.82 23.29
CA HIS A 187 11.49 9.38 24.58
C HIS A 187 11.15 8.51 25.80
N ARG A 188 10.06 7.73 25.70
CA ARG A 188 9.56 6.79 26.72
C ARG A 188 10.39 5.51 26.88
N PHE A 189 11.27 5.18 25.93
CA PHE A 189 12.14 4.02 26.00
C PHE A 189 13.56 4.41 26.44
N LYS A 190 14.20 3.53 27.23
CA LYS A 190 15.61 3.66 27.62
C LYS A 190 16.51 3.10 26.52
N PRO A 191 17.77 3.56 26.39
CA PRO A 191 18.69 3.04 25.37
C PRO A 191 18.87 1.51 25.40
N ARG A 192 18.89 0.89 26.59
CA ARG A 192 18.97 -0.56 26.73
C ARG A 192 17.74 -1.33 26.21
N GLU A 193 16.61 -0.64 26.07
CA GLU A 193 15.34 -1.18 25.54
C GLU A 193 15.25 -1.00 24.02
N MET A 194 16.20 -0.28 23.41
CA MET A 194 16.29 0.00 21.98
C MET A 194 17.68 -0.47 21.48
N SER A 195 17.80 -1.75 21.10
CA SER A 195 19.10 -2.31 20.69
C SER A 195 18.99 -3.05 19.36
N GLY A 196 19.84 -2.68 18.40
CA GLY A 196 19.80 -3.24 17.05
C GLY A 196 18.44 -2.99 16.41
N THR A 197 17.76 -4.06 16.00
CA THR A 197 16.39 -4.04 15.45
C THR A 197 15.31 -4.38 16.49
N LYS A 198 15.68 -4.52 17.77
CA LYS A 198 14.79 -4.97 18.83
C LYS A 198 14.35 -3.81 19.69
N LEU A 199 13.02 -3.62 19.75
CA LEU A 199 12.37 -2.80 20.75
C LEU A 199 11.84 -3.72 21.85
N ILE A 200 12.34 -3.55 23.08
CA ILE A 200 11.81 -4.25 24.25
C ILE A 200 10.76 -3.33 24.85
N VAL A 201 9.48 -3.69 24.69
CA VAL A 201 8.37 -2.99 25.34
C VAL A 201 8.30 -3.45 26.79
N PRO A 202 8.60 -2.60 27.79
CA PRO A 202 8.47 -2.97 29.19
C PRO A 202 7.00 -3.22 29.56
N ASP A 203 6.73 -4.13 30.50
CA ASP A 203 5.36 -4.47 30.91
C ASP A 203 4.55 -3.25 31.34
N CYS A 204 5.18 -2.25 31.99
CA CYS A 204 4.49 -1.03 32.39
C CYS A 204 4.01 -0.14 31.23
N ILE A 205 4.64 -0.24 30.05
CA ILE A 205 4.16 0.43 28.84
C ILE A 205 3.02 -0.39 28.24
N ARG A 206 3.17 -1.72 28.18
CA ARG A 206 2.13 -2.62 27.68
C ARG A 206 0.83 -2.52 28.47
N GLU A 207 0.90 -2.57 29.80
CA GLU A 207 -0.28 -2.43 30.68
C GLU A 207 -0.98 -1.07 30.51
N ARG A 208 -0.22 -0.01 30.25
CA ARG A 208 -0.78 1.33 30.01
C ARG A 208 -1.42 1.45 28.62
N ASP A 209 -0.79 0.89 27.59
CA ASP A 209 -1.34 0.88 26.24
C ASP A 209 -2.62 0.02 26.20
N GLU A 210 -2.63 -1.15 26.85
CA GLU A 210 -3.84 -1.98 27.03
C GLU A 210 -4.95 -1.26 27.81
N ALA A 211 -4.61 -0.43 28.80
CA ALA A 211 -5.58 0.39 29.52
C ALA A 211 -6.16 1.51 28.64
N ALA A 212 -5.31 2.17 27.84
CA ALA A 212 -5.72 3.22 26.92
C ALA A 212 -6.60 2.68 25.78
N GLU A 213 -6.30 1.50 25.24
CA GLU A 213 -7.14 0.82 24.25
C GLU A 213 -8.52 0.47 24.81
N LYS A 214 -8.59 -0.02 26.05
CA LYS A 214 -9.87 -0.27 26.74
C LYS A 214 -10.68 1.00 26.95
N GLU A 215 -10.02 2.11 27.28
CA GLU A 215 -10.66 3.41 27.45
C GLU A 215 -11.18 3.96 26.11
N HIS A 216 -10.39 3.85 25.04
CA HIS A 216 -10.82 4.20 23.67
C HIS A 216 -11.98 3.36 23.18
N ALA A 217 -11.95 2.03 23.40
CA ALA A 217 -13.03 1.13 23.04
C ALA A 217 -14.33 1.49 23.78
N LYS A 218 -14.23 1.79 25.08
CA LYS A 218 -15.36 2.25 25.89
C LYS A 218 -15.93 3.58 25.36
N PHE A 219 -15.09 4.55 25.05
CA PHE A 219 -15.51 5.84 24.49
C PHE A 219 -16.20 5.69 23.12
N SER A 220 -15.68 4.80 22.26
CA SER A 220 -16.29 4.48 20.97
C SER A 220 -17.66 3.84 21.15
N GLU A 221 -17.80 2.89 22.08
CA GLU A 221 -19.07 2.23 22.37
C GLU A 221 -20.12 3.21 22.92
N GLU A 222 -19.73 4.09 23.85
CA GLU A 222 -20.60 5.14 24.40
C GLU A 222 -21.05 6.12 23.31
N SER A 223 -20.14 6.48 22.39
CA SER A 223 -20.45 7.34 21.25
C SER A 223 -21.44 6.66 20.29
N SER A 224 -21.24 5.38 19.93
CA SER A 224 -22.18 4.61 19.12
C SER A 224 -23.57 4.50 19.77
N GLN A 225 -23.64 4.27 21.08
CA GLN A 225 -24.91 4.25 21.82
C GLN A 225 -25.60 5.62 21.84
N LEU A 226 -24.84 6.71 21.92
CA LEU A 226 -25.37 8.07 21.84
C LEU A 226 -25.97 8.34 20.46
N PHE A 227 -25.27 7.98 19.38
CA PHE A 227 -25.76 8.12 18.01
C PHE A 227 -27.05 7.31 17.78
N ALA A 228 -27.10 6.06 18.23
CA ALA A 228 -28.30 5.23 18.15
C ALA A 228 -29.49 5.82 18.94
N LYS A 229 -29.25 6.45 20.10
CA LYS A 229 -30.30 7.15 20.85
C LYS A 229 -30.79 8.41 20.13
N MET A 230 -29.91 9.16 19.47
CA MET A 230 -30.28 10.35 18.71
C MET A 230 -31.08 10.02 17.45
N GLU A 231 -30.82 8.88 16.79
CA GLU A 231 -31.64 8.41 15.67
C GLU A 231 -33.06 8.02 16.12
N ASN A 232 -33.18 7.38 17.29
CA ASN A 232 -34.49 7.03 17.87
C ASN A 232 -35.32 8.24 18.34
N LEU A 233 -34.69 9.41 18.56
CA LEU A 233 -35.36 10.66 18.92
C LEU A 233 -35.92 11.42 17.71
N LYS A 234 -35.55 11.05 16.48
CA LYS A 234 -36.06 11.67 15.24
C LYS A 234 -37.33 11.01 14.68
N VAL A 235 -37.84 9.96 15.33
CA VAL A 235 -39.11 9.30 14.97
C VAL A 235 -40.16 9.67 16.02
N GLY A 236 -40.53 10.95 16.02
CA GLY A 236 -41.69 11.49 16.71
C GLY A 236 -42.33 12.48 15.76
N ASP A 237 -43.13 11.94 14.83
CA ASP A 237 -44.00 12.72 13.95
C ASP A 237 -44.99 13.52 14.81
N ASP A 238 -44.90 14.85 14.72
CA ASP A 238 -46.05 15.77 14.81
C ASP A 238 -46.36 16.26 13.38
#